data_AF-A0A377I2K5-F1
#
_entry.id   AF-A0A377I2K5-F1
#
_cell.length_a   1.000
_cell.length_b   1.000
_cell.length_c   1.000
_cell.angle_alpha   90.00
_cell.angle_beta   90.00
_cell.angle_gamma   90.00
#
_symmetry.space_group_name_H-M   'P 1'
#
loop_
_entity.id
_entity.type
_entity.pdbx_description
1 polymer ?
#
loop_
_entity_poly.entity_id
_entity_poly.type
_entity_poly.pdbx_seq_one_letter_code
_entity_poly.pdbx_strand_id
1 'polypeptide(L)'
;MKLAVDFRQLFANVRKMGVKEWVDFSVDFNSKLIEIEVGELETTKGLEVPLEDIEIDPQSGVFTYQGKHIVLFIPDHSFKYDEVILNPKELGNKYHLTDCSTLENMRSIGRFKRYHATRNRTGIFRIFGNSAQESEVPLSVCKNCLKKLNYQNYHYNRTEVFNQFTLEEFFTHYETFFRNEPEDVGQNEVGYAENWAEISRQYRSSIGYCCENCGVNLSTYPHLLDVHHKNGVKRDNRPENFRALCRLCHSKEDHHNHMKIDEYDSRLIERLRIEQFENDIPF
;
A
#
# COMPACT_ATOMS: atom_id res chain seq x y z
N MET A 1 26.51 6.76 -25.59
CA MET A 1 27.39 6.55 -24.43
C MET A 1 26.87 5.33 -23.67
N LYS A 2 27.55 4.17 -23.70
CA LYS A 2 27.13 3.00 -22.91
C LYS A 2 27.73 3.15 -21.51
N LEU A 3 26.89 3.37 -20.51
CA LEU A 3 27.31 3.34 -19.11
C LEU A 3 27.61 1.90 -18.74
N ALA A 4 28.88 1.59 -18.46
CA ALA A 4 29.28 0.31 -17.90
C ALA A 4 29.12 0.40 -16.37
N VAL A 5 27.97 -0.01 -15.87
CA VAL A 5 27.67 -0.01 -14.43
C VAL A 5 27.84 -1.42 -13.88
N ASP A 6 28.60 -1.55 -12.80
CA ASP A 6 28.89 -2.82 -12.16
C ASP A 6 27.90 -3.10 -11.02
N PHE A 7 27.02 -4.07 -11.24
CA PHE A 7 25.99 -4.46 -10.28
C PHE A 7 26.37 -5.66 -9.40
N ARG A 8 27.63 -6.10 -9.40
CA ARG A 8 28.06 -7.28 -8.63
C ARG A 8 27.75 -7.18 -7.14
N GLN A 9 27.93 -6.00 -6.53
CA GLN A 9 27.61 -5.80 -5.11
C GLN A 9 26.11 -5.81 -4.83
N LEU A 10 25.29 -5.26 -5.74
CA LEU A 10 23.83 -5.33 -5.63
C LEU A 10 23.37 -6.79 -5.62
N PHE A 11 23.82 -7.59 -6.58
CA PHE A 11 23.45 -9.00 -6.68
C PHE A 11 23.99 -9.85 -5.52
N ALA A 12 25.15 -9.49 -4.96
CA ALA A 12 25.66 -10.15 -3.75
C ALA A 12 24.74 -9.92 -2.54
N ASN A 13 24.10 -8.76 -2.43
CA ASN A 13 23.14 -8.47 -1.37
C ASN A 13 21.80 -9.16 -1.61
N VAL A 14 21.31 -9.21 -2.86
CA VAL A 14 20.07 -9.92 -3.21
C VAL A 14 20.16 -11.42 -2.87
N ARG A 15 21.32 -12.06 -3.10
CA ARG A 15 21.55 -13.47 -2.70
C ARG A 15 21.49 -13.68 -1.20
N LYS A 16 21.95 -12.71 -0.40
CA LYS A 16 21.87 -12.78 1.07
C LYS A 16 20.44 -12.68 1.59
N MET A 17 19.55 -12.07 0.82
CA MET A 17 18.11 -11.97 1.14
C MET A 17 17.34 -13.28 0.85
N GLY A 18 18.03 -14.37 0.48
CA GLY A 18 17.41 -15.70 0.31
C GLY A 18 16.60 -15.88 -0.97
N VAL A 19 16.73 -14.96 -1.93
CA VAL A 19 16.08 -15.05 -3.24
C VAL A 19 16.65 -16.24 -4.02
N LYS A 20 15.79 -17.23 -4.32
CA LYS A 20 16.20 -18.48 -4.98
C LYS A 20 16.11 -18.43 -6.51
N GLU A 21 15.23 -17.59 -7.05
CA GLU A 21 15.06 -17.37 -8.48
C GLU A 21 15.05 -15.89 -8.81
N TRP A 22 15.70 -15.53 -9.90
CA TRP A 22 15.78 -14.16 -10.40
C TRP A 22 14.61 -13.90 -11.33
N VAL A 23 13.88 -12.82 -11.10
CA VAL A 23 12.98 -12.27 -12.11
C VAL A 23 13.77 -11.22 -12.87
N ASP A 24 14.07 -11.48 -14.14
CA ASP A 24 14.59 -10.45 -15.02
C ASP A 24 13.55 -9.33 -15.10
N PHE A 25 13.95 -8.13 -14.68
CA PHE A 25 13.16 -6.94 -14.88
C PHE A 25 13.96 -6.01 -15.79
N SER A 26 13.34 -5.60 -16.90
CA SER A 26 13.84 -4.50 -17.70
C SER A 26 13.22 -3.23 -17.17
N VAL A 27 14.04 -2.31 -16.67
CA VAL A 27 13.60 -0.91 -16.52
C VAL A 27 13.56 -0.33 -17.92
N ASP A 28 12.36 -0.15 -18.45
CA ASP A 28 12.20 0.60 -19.68
C ASP A 28 12.50 2.08 -19.38
N PHE A 29 13.72 2.53 -19.70
CA PHE A 29 14.07 3.95 -19.59
C PHE A 29 13.36 4.81 -20.66
N ASN A 30 12.59 4.20 -21.57
CA ASN A 30 11.59 4.91 -22.37
C ASN A 30 10.24 5.03 -21.65
N SER A 31 10.11 4.61 -20.38
CA SER A 31 8.94 4.95 -19.58
C SER A 31 8.82 6.47 -19.57
N LYS A 32 7.81 6.98 -20.29
CA LYS A 32 7.52 8.41 -20.36
C LYS A 32 7.48 8.96 -18.94
N LEU A 33 8.10 10.12 -18.74
CA LEU A 33 7.84 10.95 -17.58
C LEU A 33 6.34 10.92 -17.29
N ILE A 34 5.96 10.58 -16.06
CA ILE A 34 4.58 10.72 -15.61
C ILE A 34 4.33 12.23 -15.57
N GLU A 35 3.84 12.78 -16.68
CA GLU A 35 3.19 14.08 -16.64
C GLU A 35 1.97 13.90 -15.73
N ILE A 36 2.09 14.40 -14.52
CA ILE A 36 0.92 14.64 -13.68
C ILE A 36 0.17 15.76 -14.40
N GLU A 37 -0.69 15.40 -15.35
CA GLU A 37 -1.65 16.33 -15.94
C GLU A 37 -2.68 16.67 -14.86
N VAL A 38 -2.35 17.68 -14.06
CA VAL A 38 -3.23 18.26 -13.03
C VAL A 38 -4.45 18.94 -13.68
N GLY A 39 -4.40 19.22 -14.99
CA GLY A 39 -5.39 20.06 -15.69
C GLY A 39 -6.72 19.40 -16.04
N GLU A 40 -6.81 18.06 -16.20
CA GLU A 40 -8.05 17.42 -16.69
C GLU A 40 -8.91 16.76 -15.60
N LEU A 41 -8.42 16.70 -14.36
CA LEU A 41 -9.11 16.07 -13.22
C LEU A 41 -10.40 16.79 -12.81
N GLU A 42 -10.57 18.06 -13.18
CA GLU A 42 -11.74 18.89 -12.82
C GLU A 42 -12.77 19.02 -13.96
N THR A 43 -12.55 18.39 -15.11
CA THR A 43 -13.52 18.43 -16.21
C THR A 43 -14.51 17.27 -16.12
N THR A 44 -15.78 17.53 -16.49
CA THR A 44 -16.84 16.52 -16.71
C THR A 44 -16.43 15.41 -17.68
N LYS A 45 -15.45 15.68 -18.55
CA LYS A 45 -14.87 14.72 -19.49
C LYS A 45 -14.01 13.66 -18.78
N GLY A 46 -13.23 14.09 -17.77
CA GLY A 46 -12.14 13.32 -17.18
C GLY A 46 -11.08 12.92 -18.21
N LEU A 47 -9.93 12.41 -17.74
CA LEU A 47 -8.88 11.94 -18.64
C LEU A 47 -9.30 10.61 -19.30
N GLU A 48 -9.33 10.57 -20.63
CA GLU A 48 -9.52 9.32 -21.38
C GLU A 48 -8.30 8.41 -21.23
N VAL A 49 -8.56 7.14 -20.89
CA VAL A 49 -7.52 6.14 -20.61
C VAL A 49 -7.58 5.00 -21.65
N PRO A 50 -6.43 4.50 -22.16
CA PRO A 50 -6.40 3.32 -23.02
C PRO A 50 -6.99 2.09 -22.32
N LEU A 51 -7.90 1.37 -22.98
CA LEU A 51 -8.55 0.19 -22.40
C LEU A 51 -7.59 -0.96 -22.08
N GLU A 52 -6.45 -1.03 -22.78
CA GLU A 52 -5.45 -2.09 -22.65
C GLU A 52 -4.62 -2.00 -21.36
N ASP A 53 -4.54 -0.80 -20.78
CA ASP A 53 -3.74 -0.52 -19.59
C ASP A 53 -4.59 -0.50 -18.30
N ILE A 54 -5.86 -0.91 -18.40
CA ILE A 54 -6.76 -0.94 -17.25
C ILE A 54 -6.46 -2.18 -16.41
N GLU A 55 -6.19 -1.93 -15.14
CA GLU A 55 -5.98 -2.95 -14.14
C GLU A 55 -7.21 -3.06 -13.23
N ILE A 56 -7.28 -4.15 -12.47
CA ILE A 56 -8.24 -4.30 -11.38
C ILE A 56 -7.42 -4.31 -10.10
N ASP A 57 -7.74 -3.42 -9.17
CA ASP A 57 -7.10 -3.44 -7.85
C ASP A 57 -7.41 -4.77 -7.15
N PRO A 58 -6.40 -5.59 -6.80
CA PRO A 58 -6.62 -6.91 -6.22
C PRO A 58 -7.31 -6.87 -4.85
N GLN A 59 -7.28 -5.74 -4.13
CA GLN A 59 -7.92 -5.62 -2.82
C GLN A 59 -9.39 -5.22 -2.95
N SER A 60 -9.67 -4.15 -3.67
CA SER A 60 -11.04 -3.62 -3.81
C SER A 60 -11.85 -4.28 -4.92
N GLY A 61 -11.17 -4.83 -5.94
CA GLY A 61 -11.80 -5.28 -7.18
C GLY A 61 -12.23 -4.13 -8.11
N VAL A 62 -11.85 -2.89 -7.83
CA VAL A 62 -12.22 -1.69 -8.63
C VAL A 62 -11.23 -1.47 -9.76
N PHE A 63 -11.69 -0.92 -10.89
CA PHE A 63 -10.80 -0.58 -12.00
C PHE A 63 -9.82 0.53 -11.63
N THR A 64 -8.56 0.34 -12.01
CA THR A 64 -7.48 1.28 -11.81
C THR A 64 -6.69 1.51 -13.09
N TYR A 65 -6.09 2.69 -13.20
CA TYR A 65 -5.06 3.01 -14.18
C TYR A 65 -3.99 3.83 -13.48
N GLN A 66 -2.73 3.38 -13.56
CA GLN A 66 -1.60 4.00 -12.86
C GLN A 66 -1.88 4.24 -11.37
N GLY A 67 -2.52 3.27 -10.70
CA GLY A 67 -2.87 3.33 -9.28
C GLY A 67 -4.02 4.27 -8.92
N LYS A 68 -4.72 4.87 -9.89
CA LYS A 68 -5.89 5.72 -9.66
C LYS A 68 -7.17 5.03 -10.13
N HIS A 69 -8.24 5.16 -9.37
CA HIS A 69 -9.53 4.60 -9.74
C HIS A 69 -10.10 5.25 -11.01
N ILE A 70 -10.71 4.42 -11.86
CA ILE A 70 -11.37 4.84 -13.10
C ILE A 70 -12.74 4.17 -13.25
N VAL A 71 -13.53 4.66 -14.20
CA VAL A 71 -14.79 4.03 -14.61
C VAL A 71 -14.82 3.76 -16.11
N LEU A 72 -15.60 2.77 -16.51
CA LEU A 72 -15.90 2.46 -17.91
C LEU A 72 -17.32 2.89 -18.27
N PHE A 73 -17.52 3.56 -19.40
CA PHE A 73 -18.85 3.90 -19.91
C PHE A 73 -18.91 3.86 -21.44
N ILE A 74 -20.11 3.84 -22.03
CA ILE A 74 -20.31 3.91 -23.48
C ILE A 74 -20.88 5.29 -23.82
N PRO A 75 -20.14 6.16 -24.53
CA PRO A 75 -20.62 7.51 -24.85
C PRO A 75 -21.69 7.52 -25.97
N ASP A 76 -21.67 6.52 -26.85
CA ASP A 76 -22.63 6.36 -27.94
C ASP A 76 -24.06 6.07 -27.44
N HIS A 77 -24.95 7.05 -27.66
CA HIS A 77 -26.38 7.00 -27.38
C HIS A 77 -27.22 7.22 -28.65
N SER A 78 -26.63 6.99 -29.82
CA SER A 78 -27.20 7.26 -31.15
C SER A 78 -28.67 6.83 -31.33
N PHE A 79 -29.05 5.68 -30.77
CA PHE A 79 -30.40 5.12 -30.92
C PHE A 79 -31.45 5.64 -29.93
N LYS A 80 -31.03 6.35 -28.87
CA LYS A 80 -31.90 6.76 -27.75
C LYS A 80 -31.53 8.12 -27.16
N TYR A 81 -30.88 8.96 -27.97
CA TYR A 81 -30.27 10.20 -27.49
C TYR A 81 -31.30 11.13 -26.84
N ASP A 82 -32.37 11.46 -27.56
CA ASP A 82 -33.39 12.41 -27.09
C ASP A 82 -34.11 11.90 -25.83
N GLU A 83 -34.40 10.59 -25.75
CA GLU A 83 -34.99 9.95 -24.58
C GLU A 83 -34.08 10.04 -23.35
N VAL A 84 -32.77 9.89 -23.56
CA VAL A 84 -31.76 9.94 -22.50
C VAL A 84 -31.58 11.37 -21.99
N ILE A 85 -31.71 12.40 -22.83
CA ILE A 85 -31.71 13.79 -22.36
C ILE A 85 -32.85 14.02 -21.37
N LEU A 86 -34.03 13.44 -21.62
CA LEU A 86 -35.19 13.59 -20.75
C LEU A 86 -35.07 12.78 -19.45
N ASN A 87 -34.55 11.55 -19.51
CA ASN A 87 -34.44 10.64 -18.37
C ASN A 87 -33.07 9.93 -18.31
N PRO A 88 -31.98 10.66 -18.02
CA PRO A 88 -30.62 10.15 -18.22
C PRO A 88 -30.25 9.01 -17.29
N LYS A 89 -30.65 9.09 -16.02
CA LYS A 89 -30.35 8.06 -15.01
C LYS A 89 -31.03 6.73 -15.33
N GLU A 90 -32.24 6.75 -15.88
CA GLU A 90 -33.03 5.55 -16.19
C GLU A 90 -32.65 4.98 -17.56
N LEU A 91 -32.69 5.80 -18.60
CA LEU A 91 -32.56 5.35 -20.00
C LEU A 91 -31.11 5.38 -20.51
N GLY A 92 -30.22 6.14 -19.87
CA GLY A 92 -28.81 6.22 -20.21
C GLY A 92 -28.08 4.89 -20.02
N ASN A 93 -27.02 4.70 -20.80
CA ASN A 93 -26.08 3.60 -20.57
C ASN A 93 -25.50 3.70 -19.15
N LYS A 94 -25.20 2.56 -18.53
CA LYS A 94 -24.65 2.53 -17.18
C LYS A 94 -23.12 2.55 -17.24
N TYR A 95 -22.48 3.21 -16.29
CA TYR A 95 -21.03 3.12 -16.12
C TYR A 95 -20.66 1.96 -15.19
N HIS A 96 -19.42 1.49 -15.30
CA HIS A 96 -18.91 0.31 -14.64
C HIS A 96 -17.67 0.64 -13.80
N LEU A 97 -17.61 0.03 -12.62
CA LEU A 97 -16.58 0.26 -11.59
C LEU A 97 -15.62 -0.92 -11.46
N THR A 98 -16.05 -2.10 -11.90
CA THR A 98 -15.34 -3.37 -11.78
C THR A 98 -15.74 -4.26 -12.95
N ASP A 99 -14.99 -5.34 -13.16
CA ASP A 99 -15.22 -6.30 -14.21
C ASP A 99 -16.45 -7.18 -13.95
N CYS A 100 -17.65 -6.64 -14.15
CA CYS A 100 -18.89 -7.33 -13.83
C CYS A 100 -19.40 -8.22 -14.99
N SER A 101 -20.42 -9.03 -14.71
CA SER A 101 -21.04 -9.94 -15.69
C SER A 101 -21.55 -9.24 -16.96
N THR A 102 -21.92 -7.96 -16.89
CA THR A 102 -22.26 -7.18 -18.07
C THR A 102 -21.06 -6.98 -18.99
N LEU A 103 -19.89 -6.67 -18.44
CA LEU A 103 -18.66 -6.48 -19.22
C LEU A 103 -18.15 -7.80 -19.78
N GLU A 104 -18.26 -8.89 -19.00
CA GLU A 104 -17.97 -10.25 -19.48
C GLU A 104 -18.83 -10.59 -20.70
N ASN A 105 -20.14 -10.33 -20.65
CA ASN A 105 -21.03 -10.53 -21.79
C ASN A 105 -20.69 -9.60 -22.97
N MET A 106 -20.33 -8.34 -22.71
CA MET A 106 -19.92 -7.41 -23.77
C MET A 106 -18.62 -7.86 -24.46
N ARG A 107 -17.71 -8.52 -23.75
CA ARG A 107 -16.53 -9.16 -24.35
C ARG A 107 -16.89 -10.39 -25.17
N SER A 108 -17.76 -11.27 -24.65
CA SER A 108 -18.13 -12.50 -25.36
C SER A 108 -18.83 -12.24 -26.70
N ILE A 109 -19.62 -11.17 -26.80
CA ILE A 109 -20.27 -10.75 -28.05
C ILE A 109 -19.44 -9.76 -28.89
N GLY A 110 -18.17 -9.53 -28.54
CA GLY A 110 -17.25 -8.69 -29.31
C GLY A 110 -17.55 -7.18 -29.29
N ARG A 111 -18.32 -6.68 -28.31
CA ARG A 111 -18.75 -5.27 -28.21
C ARG A 111 -18.02 -4.46 -27.14
N PHE A 112 -17.00 -5.03 -26.49
CA PHE A 112 -16.24 -4.36 -25.42
C PHE A 112 -15.45 -3.14 -25.91
N LYS A 113 -15.04 -3.09 -27.18
CA LYS A 113 -14.31 -1.94 -27.75
C LYS A 113 -15.08 -0.61 -27.77
N ARG A 114 -16.37 -0.62 -27.40
CA ARG A 114 -17.23 0.58 -27.33
C ARG A 114 -17.08 1.36 -26.03
N TYR A 115 -16.39 0.80 -25.04
CA TYR A 115 -16.21 1.45 -23.74
C TYR A 115 -15.09 2.48 -23.79
N HIS A 116 -15.28 3.57 -23.05
CA HIS A 116 -14.27 4.58 -22.78
C HIS A 116 -13.96 4.53 -21.28
N ALA A 117 -12.68 4.67 -20.94
CA ALA A 117 -12.23 4.74 -19.56
C ALA A 117 -11.97 6.19 -19.17
N THR A 118 -12.44 6.60 -18.00
CA THR A 118 -12.28 7.97 -17.50
C THR A 118 -12.08 8.02 -15.99
N ARG A 119 -11.37 9.04 -15.52
CA ARG A 119 -11.20 9.38 -14.09
C ARG A 119 -12.33 10.27 -13.54
N ASN A 120 -13.49 10.27 -14.18
CA ASN A 120 -14.64 11.08 -13.78
C ASN A 120 -15.14 10.71 -12.36
N ARG A 121 -15.25 11.72 -11.49
CA ARG A 121 -15.80 11.59 -10.12
C ARG A 121 -17.20 12.20 -9.94
N THR A 122 -17.66 13.00 -10.89
CA THR A 122 -18.93 13.75 -10.78
C THR A 122 -20.14 12.90 -11.18
N GLY A 123 -19.95 11.86 -12.00
CA GLY A 123 -21.03 11.04 -12.55
C GLY A 123 -21.77 11.68 -13.72
N ILE A 124 -21.30 12.82 -14.22
CA ILE A 124 -21.81 13.50 -15.41
C ILE A 124 -20.94 13.14 -16.60
N PHE A 125 -21.50 12.52 -17.63
CA PHE A 125 -20.76 11.98 -18.77
C PHE A 125 -21.18 12.66 -20.06
N ARG A 126 -20.20 12.88 -20.93
CA ARG A 126 -20.41 13.34 -22.31
C ARG A 126 -20.92 12.19 -23.17
N ILE A 127 -22.08 12.38 -23.80
CA ILE A 127 -22.73 11.40 -24.67
C ILE A 127 -22.94 11.96 -26.08
N PHE A 128 -23.03 11.07 -27.07
CA PHE A 128 -23.19 11.44 -28.48
C PHE A 128 -24.44 10.80 -29.12
N GLY A 129 -25.09 11.56 -30.00
CA GLY A 129 -26.22 11.14 -30.83
C GLY A 129 -25.85 10.98 -32.31
N ASN A 130 -26.81 10.54 -33.13
CA ASN A 130 -26.60 10.28 -34.57
C ASN A 130 -26.31 11.56 -35.39
N SER A 131 -26.82 12.71 -34.98
CA SER A 131 -26.80 13.95 -35.76
C SER A 131 -25.68 14.91 -35.33
N ALA A 132 -24.52 14.37 -34.95
CA ALA A 132 -23.44 15.13 -34.28
C ALA A 132 -23.91 15.89 -33.03
N GLN A 133 -24.99 15.41 -32.40
CA GLN A 133 -25.49 15.93 -31.13
C GLN A 133 -24.59 15.47 -30.00
N GLU A 134 -24.41 16.35 -29.03
CA GLU A 134 -23.61 16.08 -27.84
C GLU A 134 -24.22 16.76 -26.63
N SER A 135 -24.18 16.07 -25.50
CA SER A 135 -24.62 16.62 -24.22
C SER A 135 -23.91 15.94 -23.06
N GLU A 136 -23.87 16.64 -21.94
CA GLU A 136 -23.37 16.10 -20.68
C GLU A 136 -24.55 15.74 -19.79
N VAL A 137 -24.61 14.47 -19.36
CA VAL A 137 -25.75 13.95 -18.61
C VAL A 137 -25.32 13.09 -17.42
N PRO A 138 -26.07 13.12 -16.30
CA PRO A 138 -25.80 12.22 -15.18
C PRO A 138 -26.20 10.78 -15.54
N LEU A 139 -25.22 9.89 -15.65
CA LEU A 139 -25.48 8.46 -15.84
C LEU A 139 -25.57 7.75 -14.49
N SER A 140 -26.12 6.53 -14.50
CA SER A 140 -26.24 5.70 -13.31
C SER A 140 -25.22 4.57 -13.30
N VAL A 141 -24.79 4.17 -12.11
CA VAL A 141 -23.90 3.01 -11.91
C VAL A 141 -24.54 1.71 -12.39
N CYS A 142 -23.74 0.77 -12.87
CA CYS A 142 -24.19 -0.57 -13.19
C CYS A 142 -24.51 -1.36 -11.91
N LYS A 143 -25.76 -1.83 -11.76
CA LYS A 143 -26.20 -2.66 -10.63
C LYS A 143 -25.40 -3.96 -10.48
N ASN A 144 -24.85 -4.51 -11.57
CA ASN A 144 -23.99 -5.69 -11.51
C ASN A 144 -22.61 -5.37 -10.92
N CYS A 145 -22.10 -4.15 -11.08
CA CYS A 145 -20.88 -3.70 -10.39
C CYS A 145 -21.14 -3.60 -8.88
N LEU A 146 -22.22 -2.92 -8.47
CA LEU A 146 -22.58 -2.82 -7.04
C LEU A 146 -22.77 -4.20 -6.39
N LYS A 147 -23.41 -5.12 -7.12
CA LYS A 147 -23.57 -6.51 -6.68
C LYS A 147 -22.23 -7.23 -6.54
N LYS A 148 -21.33 -7.12 -7.53
CA LYS A 148 -20.03 -7.81 -7.52
C LYS A 148 -19.13 -7.29 -6.38
N LEU A 149 -19.16 -5.98 -6.12
CA LEU A 149 -18.38 -5.35 -5.05
C LEU A 149 -19.05 -5.48 -3.67
N ASN A 150 -20.32 -5.89 -3.62
CA ASN A 150 -21.15 -5.80 -2.43
C ASN A 150 -21.05 -4.43 -1.71
N TYR A 151 -20.95 -3.34 -2.50
CA TYR A 151 -20.74 -1.99 -1.98
C TYR A 151 -21.82 -1.63 -0.95
N GLN A 152 -21.41 -1.20 0.25
CA GLN A 152 -22.30 -0.89 1.37
C GLN A 152 -23.40 -1.95 1.62
N ASN A 153 -23.02 -3.24 1.58
CA ASN A 153 -23.95 -4.36 1.74
C ASN A 153 -25.09 -4.36 0.69
N TYR A 154 -24.76 -4.03 -0.56
CA TYR A 154 -25.71 -3.96 -1.68
C TYR A 154 -26.62 -5.18 -1.78
N HIS A 155 -26.16 -6.38 -1.40
CA HIS A 155 -27.00 -7.58 -1.41
C HIS A 155 -28.28 -7.47 -0.57
N TYR A 156 -28.26 -6.70 0.52
CA TYR A 156 -29.38 -6.56 1.46
C TYR A 156 -30.19 -5.28 1.22
N ASN A 157 -29.54 -4.17 0.84
CA ASN A 157 -30.17 -2.84 0.73
C ASN A 157 -30.13 -2.28 -0.71
N ARG A 158 -30.48 -3.11 -1.69
CA ARG A 158 -30.29 -2.83 -3.14
C ARG A 158 -30.86 -1.49 -3.61
N THR A 159 -32.07 -1.16 -3.20
CA THR A 159 -32.78 0.04 -3.68
C THR A 159 -32.18 1.30 -3.08
N GLU A 160 -31.94 1.30 -1.78
CA GLU A 160 -31.39 2.44 -1.05
C GLU A 160 -29.97 2.75 -1.54
N VAL A 161 -29.09 1.76 -1.52
CA VAL A 161 -27.70 1.92 -1.96
C VAL A 161 -27.61 2.36 -3.42
N PHE A 162 -28.49 1.86 -4.30
CA PHE A 162 -28.51 2.30 -5.69
C PHE A 162 -28.95 3.76 -5.84
N ASN A 163 -29.98 4.18 -5.10
CA ASN A 163 -30.55 5.52 -5.21
C ASN A 163 -29.65 6.60 -4.60
N GLN A 164 -28.90 6.24 -3.55
CA GLN A 164 -27.97 7.14 -2.86
C GLN A 164 -26.56 7.11 -3.45
N PHE A 165 -26.28 6.23 -4.42
CA PHE A 165 -24.92 6.06 -4.96
C PHE A 165 -24.37 7.34 -5.59
N THR A 166 -23.17 7.74 -5.17
CA THR A 166 -22.35 8.76 -5.83
C THR A 166 -20.94 8.23 -6.10
N LEU A 167 -20.31 8.70 -7.19
CA LEU A 167 -18.93 8.33 -7.51
C LEU A 167 -17.93 8.92 -6.51
N GLU A 168 -18.20 10.11 -6.00
CA GLU A 168 -17.37 10.78 -5.00
C GLU A 168 -17.28 9.98 -3.70
N GLU A 169 -18.42 9.57 -3.13
CA GLU A 169 -18.43 8.73 -1.92
C GLU A 169 -17.84 7.35 -2.20
N PHE A 170 -18.16 6.75 -3.35
CA PHE A 170 -17.60 5.46 -3.74
C PHE A 170 -16.07 5.51 -3.77
N PHE A 171 -15.49 6.45 -4.51
CA PHE A 171 -14.04 6.56 -4.57
C PHE A 171 -13.43 6.98 -3.25
N THR A 172 -14.08 7.81 -2.44
CA THR A 172 -13.57 8.12 -1.09
C THR A 172 -13.49 6.84 -0.24
N HIS A 173 -14.53 5.99 -0.28
CA HIS A 173 -14.55 4.70 0.41
C HIS A 173 -13.42 3.77 -0.05
N TYR A 174 -13.14 3.71 -1.34
CA TYR A 174 -12.10 2.84 -1.90
C TYR A 174 -10.69 3.47 -1.86
N GLU A 175 -10.55 4.79 -1.87
CA GLU A 175 -9.28 5.51 -1.69
C GLU A 175 -8.79 5.36 -0.26
N THR A 176 -9.67 5.32 0.75
CA THR A 176 -9.24 5.02 2.13
C THR A 176 -8.58 3.65 2.32
N PHE A 177 -8.63 2.77 1.31
CA PHE A 177 -7.78 1.56 1.25
C PHE A 177 -6.39 1.85 0.66
N PHE A 178 -5.82 3.02 0.92
CA PHE A 178 -4.38 3.21 0.74
C PHE A 178 -3.65 2.08 1.50
N ARG A 179 -2.65 1.48 0.83
CA ARG A 179 -1.73 0.50 1.42
C ARG A 179 -1.21 1.06 2.74
N ASN A 180 -1.73 0.55 3.85
CA ASN A 180 -1.32 0.78 5.24
C ASN A 180 -0.28 1.89 5.39
N GLU A 181 -0.75 3.13 5.49
CA GLU A 181 0.14 4.23 5.82
C GLU A 181 0.78 3.91 7.19
N PRO A 182 2.11 3.83 7.28
CA PRO A 182 2.76 3.51 8.54
C PRO A 182 2.38 4.57 9.57
N GLU A 183 1.90 4.12 10.74
CA GLU A 183 1.57 5.00 11.86
C GLU A 183 2.75 5.95 12.12
N ASP A 184 2.48 7.26 12.30
CA ASP A 184 3.51 8.21 12.71
C ASP A 184 3.87 7.97 14.17
N VAL A 185 4.97 7.25 14.36
CA VAL A 185 5.56 6.88 15.65
C VAL A 185 6.87 7.65 15.87
N GLY A 186 7.04 8.78 15.16
CA GLY A 186 8.23 9.63 15.25
C GLY A 186 9.31 9.32 14.20
N GLN A 187 8.97 8.62 13.11
CA GLN A 187 9.90 8.33 12.01
C GLN A 187 10.32 9.56 11.20
N ASN A 188 9.65 10.71 11.39
CA ASN A 188 9.90 11.95 10.65
C ASN A 188 11.18 12.70 11.07
N GLU A 189 11.80 12.29 12.18
CA GLU A 189 13.04 12.89 12.68
C GLU A 189 14.16 11.86 12.81
N VAL A 190 15.36 12.24 12.37
CA VAL A 190 16.55 11.37 12.44
C VAL A 190 17.10 11.34 13.87
N GLY A 191 17.54 10.16 14.31
CA GLY A 191 18.22 9.98 15.60
C GLY A 191 17.29 9.57 16.73
N TYR A 192 17.83 9.54 17.95
CA TYR A 192 17.08 9.22 19.16
C TYR A 192 16.35 10.47 19.70
N ALA A 193 15.34 10.26 20.54
CA ALA A 193 14.74 11.35 21.31
C ALA A 193 15.76 12.01 22.25
N GLU A 194 15.58 13.29 22.57
CA GLU A 194 16.51 14.06 23.41
C GLU A 194 16.73 13.42 24.80
N ASN A 195 15.69 12.80 25.36
CA ASN A 195 15.70 12.13 26.66
C ASN A 195 16.03 10.62 26.57
N TRP A 196 16.58 10.13 25.45
CA TRP A 196 16.84 8.71 25.24
C TRP A 196 17.70 8.05 26.35
N ALA A 197 18.70 8.77 26.87
CA ALA A 197 19.54 8.25 27.95
C ALA A 197 18.73 7.90 29.21
N GLU A 198 17.68 8.67 29.49
CA GLU A 198 16.76 8.40 30.60
C GLU A 198 15.81 7.25 30.28
N ILE A 199 15.17 7.28 29.09
CA ILE A 199 14.25 6.22 28.64
C ILE A 199 14.94 4.85 28.65
N SER A 200 16.12 4.77 28.05
CA SER A 200 16.94 3.56 28.01
C SER A 200 17.32 3.07 29.41
N ARG A 201 17.67 3.97 30.33
CA ARG A 201 18.00 3.61 31.71
C ARG A 201 16.77 3.10 32.47
N GLN A 202 15.63 3.77 32.35
CA GLN A 202 14.38 3.37 33.00
C GLN A 202 13.94 1.97 32.52
N TYR A 203 13.96 1.74 31.20
CA TYR A 203 13.61 0.44 30.65
C TYR A 203 14.56 -0.66 31.11
N ARG A 204 15.88 -0.48 31.01
CA ARG A 204 16.86 -1.47 31.51
C ARG A 204 16.73 -1.74 33.00
N SER A 205 16.40 -0.73 33.80
CA SER A 205 16.13 -0.91 35.22
C SER A 205 14.84 -1.72 35.47
N SER A 206 13.80 -1.51 34.66
CA SER A 206 12.51 -2.20 34.81
C SER A 206 12.61 -3.72 34.59
N ILE A 207 13.57 -4.15 33.76
CA ILE A 207 13.86 -5.56 33.48
C ILE A 207 15.05 -6.11 34.31
N GLY A 208 15.47 -5.38 35.35
CA GLY A 208 16.51 -5.83 36.28
C GLY A 208 17.91 -5.93 35.67
N TYR A 209 18.18 -5.21 34.59
CA TYR A 209 19.38 -5.33 33.76
C TYR A 209 19.66 -6.74 33.20
N CYS A 210 18.63 -7.57 33.03
CA CYS A 210 18.75 -8.88 32.42
C CYS A 210 18.61 -8.81 30.90
N CYS A 211 19.43 -9.55 30.16
CA CYS A 211 19.24 -9.66 28.71
C CYS A 211 17.99 -10.48 28.40
N GLU A 212 17.02 -9.90 27.69
CA GLU A 212 15.76 -10.56 27.29
C GLU A 212 15.92 -11.59 26.16
N ASN A 213 17.16 -11.89 25.73
CA ASN A 213 17.45 -12.96 24.78
C ASN A 213 18.19 -14.14 25.40
N CYS A 214 19.19 -13.89 26.24
CA CYS A 214 20.02 -14.96 26.84
C CYS A 214 19.94 -15.03 28.36
N GLY A 215 19.13 -14.17 28.99
CA GLY A 215 18.93 -14.15 30.43
C GLY A 215 20.05 -13.53 31.27
N VAL A 216 21.26 -13.32 30.70
CA VAL A 216 22.42 -12.87 31.49
C VAL A 216 22.11 -11.57 32.23
N ASN A 217 22.36 -11.56 33.54
CA ASN A 217 22.20 -10.41 34.41
C ASN A 217 23.43 -9.51 34.31
N LEU A 218 23.22 -8.24 33.98
CA LEU A 218 24.25 -7.22 33.80
C LEU A 218 24.07 -6.04 34.76
N SER A 219 23.39 -6.23 35.90
CA SER A 219 23.16 -5.18 36.89
C SER A 219 24.45 -4.53 37.43
N THR A 220 25.53 -5.30 37.52
CA THR A 220 26.88 -4.81 37.89
C THR A 220 27.66 -4.20 36.72
N TYR A 221 27.23 -4.46 35.49
CA TYR A 221 27.83 -3.93 34.26
C TYR A 221 26.78 -3.30 33.32
N PRO A 222 26.06 -2.24 33.73
CA PRO A 222 24.95 -1.69 32.95
C PRO A 222 25.30 -1.24 31.52
N HIS A 223 26.56 -0.85 31.28
CA HIS A 223 27.06 -0.44 29.97
C HIS A 223 27.10 -1.57 28.94
N LEU A 224 26.96 -2.83 29.37
CA LEU A 224 26.93 -4.01 28.50
C LEU A 224 25.52 -4.38 28.05
N LEU A 225 24.49 -3.64 28.48
CA LEU A 225 23.10 -3.85 28.11
C LEU A 225 22.56 -2.63 27.35
N ASP A 226 22.09 -2.88 26.14
CA ASP A 226 21.49 -1.88 25.26
C ASP A 226 19.98 -2.07 25.15
N VAL A 227 19.28 -1.02 24.71
CA VAL A 227 17.86 -1.11 24.33
C VAL A 227 17.75 -1.10 22.81
N HIS A 228 17.18 -2.16 22.27
CA HIS A 228 16.90 -2.34 20.85
C HIS A 228 15.45 -1.93 20.55
N HIS A 229 15.25 -1.17 19.46
CA HIS A 229 13.92 -0.84 18.93
C HIS A 229 13.52 -1.91 17.92
N LYS A 230 12.51 -2.73 18.24
CA LYS A 230 12.07 -3.87 17.41
C LYS A 230 11.66 -3.45 16.00
N ASN A 231 11.01 -2.30 15.85
CA ASN A 231 10.59 -1.77 14.54
C ASN A 231 11.67 -0.92 13.83
N GLY A 232 12.83 -0.69 14.44
CA GLY A 232 13.91 0.13 13.89
C GLY A 232 13.70 1.65 13.97
N VAL A 233 12.56 2.13 14.47
CA VAL A 233 12.29 3.58 14.63
C VAL A 233 12.82 4.06 15.98
N LYS A 234 13.95 4.76 15.97
CA LYS A 234 14.69 5.22 17.18
C LYS A 234 13.95 6.21 18.09
N ARG A 235 12.78 6.67 17.65
CA ARG A 235 11.93 7.61 18.39
C ARG A 235 10.63 7.00 18.89
N ASP A 236 10.32 5.77 18.46
CA ASP A 236 9.19 5.02 18.99
C ASP A 236 9.56 4.44 20.36
N ASN A 237 9.35 5.27 21.39
CA ASN A 237 9.74 4.98 22.76
C ASN A 237 8.70 4.19 23.56
N ARG A 238 7.73 3.56 22.88
CA ARG A 238 6.75 2.69 23.53
C ARG A 238 7.45 1.46 24.11
N PRO A 239 7.25 1.10 25.40
CA PRO A 239 7.92 -0.04 26.02
C PRO A 239 7.74 -1.36 25.27
N GLU A 240 6.60 -1.52 24.57
CA GLU A 240 6.28 -2.70 23.76
C GLU A 240 7.23 -2.84 22.56
N ASN A 241 7.76 -1.72 22.05
CA ASN A 241 8.73 -1.67 20.96
C ASN A 241 10.18 -1.92 21.41
N PHE A 242 10.44 -1.98 22.72
CA PHE A 242 11.78 -2.19 23.24
C PHE A 242 12.13 -3.66 23.48
N ARG A 243 13.43 -3.94 23.40
CA ARG A 243 14.04 -5.18 23.88
C ARG A 243 15.42 -4.89 24.49
N ALA A 244 15.66 -5.30 25.73
CA ALA A 244 16.94 -5.14 26.40
C ALA A 244 17.88 -6.30 26.04
N LEU A 245 18.96 -5.98 25.33
CA LEU A 245 19.89 -6.97 24.80
C LEU A 245 21.30 -6.70 25.30
N CYS A 246 22.01 -7.74 25.76
CA CYS A 246 23.44 -7.61 25.97
C CYS A 246 24.11 -7.30 24.63
N ARG A 247 25.25 -6.59 24.64
CA ARG A 247 25.91 -6.17 23.38
C ARG A 247 26.16 -7.35 22.42
N LEU A 248 26.50 -8.54 22.94
CA LEU A 248 26.66 -9.77 22.14
C LEU A 248 25.38 -10.30 21.50
N CYS A 249 24.22 -10.14 22.14
CA CYS A 249 22.93 -10.48 21.53
C CYS A 249 22.50 -9.39 20.56
N HIS A 250 22.70 -8.13 20.94
CA HIS A 250 22.33 -6.99 20.12
C HIS A 250 23.08 -6.96 18.78
N SER A 251 24.37 -7.29 18.78
CA SER A 251 25.16 -7.38 17.53
C SER A 251 24.72 -8.49 16.59
N LYS A 252 23.95 -9.47 17.07
CA LYS A 252 23.38 -10.57 16.29
C LYS A 252 21.99 -10.27 15.74
N GLU A 253 21.37 -9.15 16.14
CA GLU A 253 20.11 -8.70 15.56
C GLU A 253 20.30 -8.25 14.11
N ASP A 254 19.27 -8.41 13.30
CA ASP A 254 19.31 -8.06 11.89
C ASP A 254 19.70 -6.58 11.71
N HIS A 255 20.52 -6.31 10.68
CA HIS A 255 21.08 -4.99 10.37
C HIS A 255 22.06 -4.39 11.42
N HIS A 256 22.46 -5.13 12.45
CA HIS A 256 23.43 -4.67 13.47
C HIS A 256 24.85 -5.25 13.31
N ASN A 257 25.15 -5.89 12.17
CA ASN A 257 26.46 -6.49 11.83
C ASN A 257 27.65 -5.51 11.85
N HIS A 258 27.40 -4.21 11.86
CA HIS A 258 28.43 -3.17 11.92
C HIS A 258 28.86 -2.83 13.36
N MET A 259 28.13 -3.32 14.36
CA MET A 259 28.42 -3.08 15.78
C MET A 259 29.70 -3.84 16.17
N LYS A 260 30.78 -3.08 16.39
CA LYS A 260 32.01 -3.61 16.96
C LYS A 260 31.89 -3.61 18.47
N ILE A 261 32.00 -4.79 19.06
CA ILE A 261 32.07 -4.95 20.52
C ILE A 261 33.55 -5.08 20.86
N ASP A 262 33.96 -4.41 21.93
CA ASP A 262 35.31 -4.56 22.43
C ASP A 262 35.58 -6.02 22.85
N GLU A 263 36.81 -6.50 22.66
CA GLU A 263 37.17 -7.88 22.97
C GLU A 263 37.05 -8.17 24.47
N TYR A 264 37.34 -7.18 25.32
CA TYR A 264 37.16 -7.28 26.76
C TYR A 264 35.68 -7.43 27.12
N ASP A 265 34.82 -6.56 26.60
CA ASP A 265 33.37 -6.58 26.82
C ASP A 265 32.77 -7.93 26.38
N SER A 266 33.21 -8.43 25.22
CA SER A 266 32.75 -9.72 24.68
C SER A 266 33.10 -10.88 25.61
N ARG A 267 34.37 -10.98 26.02
CA ARG A 267 34.84 -12.01 26.95
C ARG A 267 34.18 -11.90 28.33
N LEU A 268 33.89 -10.68 28.79
CA LEU A 268 33.21 -10.44 30.06
C LEU A 268 31.77 -10.96 30.01
N ILE A 269 31.00 -10.66 28.94
CA ILE A 269 29.63 -11.18 28.80
C ILE A 269 29.63 -12.72 28.72
N GLU A 270 30.58 -13.31 27.99
CA GLU A 270 30.71 -14.77 27.90
C GLU A 270 31.02 -15.40 29.26
N ARG A 271 31.97 -14.83 30.01
CA ARG A 271 32.27 -15.29 31.38
C ARG A 271 31.05 -15.19 32.30
N LEU A 272 30.34 -14.07 32.26
CA LEU A 272 29.14 -13.88 33.10
C LEU A 272 28.03 -14.88 32.75
N ARG A 273 27.86 -15.23 31.47
CA ARG A 273 26.95 -16.32 31.08
C ARG A 273 27.36 -17.65 31.69
N ILE A 274 28.64 -17.99 31.60
CA ILE A 274 29.18 -19.22 32.16
C ILE A 274 28.93 -19.24 33.67
N GLU A 275 29.35 -18.22 34.41
CA GLU A 275 29.21 -18.15 35.88
C GLU A 275 27.74 -18.20 36.35
N GLN A 276 26.83 -17.56 35.61
CA GLN A 276 25.42 -17.47 35.97
C GLN A 276 24.61 -18.71 35.57
N PHE A 277 25.05 -19.46 34.55
CA PHE A 277 24.29 -20.60 34.01
C PHE A 277 24.99 -21.97 34.17
N GLU A 278 26.27 -22.03 34.53
CA GLU A 278 26.97 -23.32 34.80
C GLU A 278 26.46 -24.04 36.06
N ASN A 279 25.74 -23.36 36.95
CA ASN A 279 25.12 -23.99 38.13
C ASN A 279 23.67 -24.44 37.90
N ASP A 280 23.10 -24.23 36.71
CA ASP A 280 21.70 -24.54 36.36
C ASP A 280 21.56 -25.79 35.48
N ILE A 281 22.56 -26.69 35.46
CA ILE A 281 22.41 -28.03 34.88
C ILE A 281 21.83 -28.94 35.97
N PRO A 282 20.54 -29.35 35.91
CA PRO A 282 20.05 -30.41 36.77
C PRO A 282 20.71 -31.71 36.30
N PHE A 283 21.41 -32.38 37.21
CA PHE A 283 21.75 -33.80 37.04
C PHE A 283 20.50 -34.65 36.78
#